data_AF-A0Y9W0-F1
#
_entry.id   AF-A0Y9W0-F1
#
_cell.length_a   1.000
_cell.length_b   1.000
_cell.length_c   1.000
_cell.angle_alpha   90.00
_cell.angle_beta   90.00
_cell.angle_gamma   90.00
#
_symmetry.space_group_name_H-M   'P 1'
#
loop_
_entity.id
_entity.type
_entity.pdbx_description
1 polymer ?
#
loop_
_entity_poly.entity_id
_entity_poly.type
_entity_poly.pdbx_seq_one_letter_code
_entity_poly.pdbx_strand_id
1 'polypeptide(L)'
;MMTRPFLKIDLSTYMDRFVSLSSTTLMLFLLAACDGSQLPSKSGENAVKGIYSASLSQNGKLSIIGSITHGGSLWTTRNNERRFDWNHNKGEPTNIIASGFSPDGLFAMTADHQTMVLWDTTTGEAVTFWTAPNEVLSIELTPSGNYALLGLGDYTAVLFDVKRGGIQRTFYHQDRVRSVALSVNGKLAVSGSEDRTAKLWDMASGKEIFSWDHKEEVVTVAIAPNGKKALTVAKYDKAVIWSTTTGKALGNLALSASAIKRGQTFTSARFSDDGRLLLTGNSNRLVQLWDTRSFKQLASWTVPKRDLWRPTSASIVAVSFSIKQDVYYAIASNGFTHQLKR
;
A
#
# COMPACT_ATOMS: atom_id res chain seq x y z
N MET A 1 58.66 -3.03 42.57
CA MET A 1 59.66 -3.81 41.82
C MET A 1 60.18 -4.91 42.74
N MET A 2 59.49 -6.05 42.80
CA MET A 2 59.93 -7.25 43.50
C MET A 2 59.29 -8.45 42.78
N THR A 3 60.16 -9.28 42.22
CA THR A 3 59.85 -10.50 41.45
C THR A 3 60.04 -11.73 42.32
N ARG A 4 59.21 -12.77 42.11
CA ARG A 4 59.48 -14.24 42.17
C ARG A 4 58.22 -14.99 42.68
N PRO A 5 58.10 -16.33 42.47
CA PRO A 5 58.33 -17.09 41.23
C PRO A 5 57.17 -18.08 40.92
N PHE A 6 57.25 -18.70 39.74
CA PHE A 6 56.35 -19.76 39.25
C PHE A 6 56.54 -21.09 39.99
N LEU A 7 55.43 -21.79 40.27
CA LEU A 7 55.41 -23.20 40.65
C LEU A 7 54.72 -24.00 39.53
N LYS A 8 55.47 -24.93 38.91
CA LYS A 8 54.95 -26.04 38.10
C LYS A 8 54.64 -27.21 39.03
N ILE A 9 53.47 -27.82 38.93
CA ILE A 9 53.29 -29.25 39.27
C ILE A 9 52.35 -29.90 38.24
N ASP A 10 52.73 -31.13 37.94
CA ASP A 10 52.46 -31.96 36.77
C ASP A 10 51.11 -32.70 36.80
N LEU A 11 50.66 -33.06 35.60
CA LEU A 11 49.50 -33.88 35.30
C LEU A 11 49.83 -35.36 35.52
N SER A 12 49.02 -36.07 36.32
CA SER A 12 48.48 -37.40 35.97
C SER A 12 47.94 -38.12 37.20
N THR A 13 46.62 -38.25 37.29
CA THR A 13 46.00 -39.51 37.67
C THR A 13 44.56 -39.48 37.18
N TYR A 14 44.30 -40.39 36.25
CA TYR A 14 43.10 -40.53 35.44
C TYR A 14 42.19 -41.59 36.09
N MET A 15 40.89 -41.50 35.82
CA MET A 15 39.84 -42.49 36.09
C MET A 15 39.42 -42.59 37.57
N ASP A 16 38.15 -42.65 37.95
CA ASP A 16 37.00 -43.21 37.24
C ASP A 16 35.69 -42.74 37.93
N ARG A 17 34.59 -42.72 37.17
CA ARG A 17 33.21 -43.07 37.57
C ARG A 17 32.15 -42.02 38.02
N PHE A 18 30.99 -42.23 37.37
CA PHE A 18 29.58 -41.99 37.75
C PHE A 18 28.91 -40.64 37.46
N VAL A 19 28.45 -40.53 36.21
CA VAL A 19 27.04 -40.33 35.78
C VAL A 19 26.08 -39.76 36.84
N SER A 20 25.65 -38.52 36.63
CA SER A 20 24.22 -38.18 36.74
C SER A 20 23.86 -37.16 35.65
N LEU A 21 23.19 -37.64 34.60
CA LEU A 21 22.47 -36.78 33.67
C LEU A 21 21.21 -36.29 34.40
N SER A 22 21.20 -35.02 34.82
CA SER A 22 19.95 -34.32 35.08
C SER A 22 19.47 -33.72 33.77
N SER A 23 18.32 -34.20 33.29
CA SER A 23 17.63 -33.68 32.11
C SER A 23 17.06 -32.30 32.40
N THR A 24 17.82 -31.25 32.11
CA THR A 24 17.24 -29.91 31.93
C THR A 24 16.81 -29.77 30.48
N THR A 25 15.59 -30.19 30.19
CA THR A 25 14.89 -29.83 28.97
C THR A 25 14.78 -28.31 28.94
N LEU A 26 15.67 -27.65 28.22
CA LEU A 26 15.62 -26.22 27.99
C LEU A 26 14.43 -25.96 27.06
N MET A 27 13.23 -25.85 27.64
CA MET A 27 12.08 -25.28 26.94
C MET A 27 12.43 -23.82 26.66
N LEU A 28 12.88 -23.54 25.44
CA LEU A 28 12.83 -22.19 24.90
C LEU A 28 11.36 -21.78 24.85
N PHE A 29 10.91 -21.05 25.86
CA PHE A 29 9.73 -20.21 25.74
C PHE A 29 10.05 -19.16 24.68
N LEU A 30 9.67 -19.44 23.44
CA LEU A 30 9.41 -18.38 22.46
C LEU A 30 8.41 -17.45 23.14
N LEU A 31 8.85 -16.24 23.50
CA LEU A 31 7.99 -15.10 23.74
C LEU A 31 7.21 -14.86 22.44
N ALA A 32 6.13 -15.60 22.26
CA ALA A 32 5.09 -15.24 21.33
C ALA A 32 4.54 -13.92 21.86
N ALA A 33 5.04 -12.81 21.31
CA ALA A 33 4.42 -11.52 21.50
C ALA A 33 2.95 -11.70 21.12
N CYS A 34 2.06 -11.65 22.11
CA CYS A 34 0.61 -11.67 21.95
C CYS A 34 0.16 -10.38 21.27
N ASP A 35 0.55 -10.19 20.01
CA ASP A 35 -0.16 -9.32 19.11
C ASP A 35 -1.10 -10.25 18.34
N GLY A 36 -2.41 -10.14 18.55
CA GLY A 36 -3.43 -11.02 17.96
C GLY A 36 -3.53 -10.98 16.43
N SER A 37 -2.49 -10.45 15.77
CA SER A 37 -2.31 -10.43 14.33
C SER A 37 -1.86 -11.79 13.79
N GLN A 38 -2.46 -12.22 12.70
CA GLN A 38 -2.14 -13.47 12.01
C GLN A 38 -0.96 -13.29 11.04
N LEU A 39 -0.33 -14.38 10.63
CA LEU A 39 0.63 -14.36 9.52
C LEU A 39 -0.08 -14.48 8.17
N PRO A 40 0.50 -13.97 7.07
CA PRO A 40 0.00 -14.23 5.73
C PRO A 40 -0.09 -15.74 5.43
N SER A 41 -1.16 -16.15 4.75
CA SER A 41 -1.37 -17.53 4.32
C SER A 41 -0.41 -18.00 3.22
N LYS A 42 0.06 -17.06 2.39
CA LYS A 42 1.03 -17.29 1.32
C LYS A 42 1.77 -15.98 1.05
N SER A 43 3.05 -16.06 0.71
CA SER A 43 3.84 -14.91 0.28
C SER A 43 4.59 -15.28 -1.01
N GLY A 44 4.68 -14.34 -1.94
CA GLY A 44 5.45 -14.45 -3.17
C GLY A 44 6.36 -13.25 -3.32
N GLU A 45 7.60 -13.48 -3.73
CA GLU A 45 8.55 -12.41 -3.99
C GLU A 45 8.36 -11.87 -5.41
N ASN A 46 8.19 -10.56 -5.52
CA ASN A 46 8.10 -9.86 -6.81
C ASN A 46 9.36 -9.03 -7.10
N ALA A 47 10.02 -8.48 -6.08
CA ALA A 47 11.18 -7.61 -6.26
C ALA A 47 12.24 -7.81 -5.17
N VAL A 48 13.46 -8.15 -5.58
CA VAL A 48 14.54 -8.58 -4.67
C VAL A 48 15.08 -7.43 -3.79
N LYS A 49 15.20 -6.21 -4.35
CA LYS A 49 15.69 -5.04 -3.61
C LYS A 49 14.57 -4.16 -3.03
N GLY A 50 13.31 -4.59 -3.16
CA GLY A 50 12.15 -3.76 -2.84
C GLY A 50 11.60 -3.01 -4.04
N ILE A 51 10.63 -2.15 -3.77
CA ILE A 51 9.80 -1.47 -4.78
C ILE A 51 9.73 0.03 -4.52
N TYR A 52 9.56 0.82 -5.58
CA TYR A 52 9.22 2.24 -5.53
C TYR A 52 7.70 2.43 -5.38
N SER A 53 6.92 1.68 -6.16
CA SER A 53 5.47 1.74 -6.15
C SER A 53 4.88 0.37 -6.46
N ALA A 54 3.61 0.19 -6.09
CA ALA A 54 2.82 -0.96 -6.50
C ALA A 54 1.34 -0.60 -6.47
N SER A 55 0.56 -1.30 -7.28
CA SER A 55 -0.91 -1.22 -7.24
C SER A 55 -1.51 -2.61 -7.40
N LEU A 56 -2.71 -2.79 -6.87
CA LEU A 56 -3.52 -3.98 -7.03
C LEU A 56 -4.79 -3.61 -7.79
N SER A 57 -5.19 -4.42 -8.75
CA SER A 57 -6.52 -4.35 -9.38
C SER A 57 -7.63 -4.53 -8.33
N GLN A 58 -8.82 -3.94 -8.56
CA GLN A 58 -9.93 -3.93 -7.59
C GLN A 58 -10.30 -5.32 -7.06
N ASN A 59 -10.21 -6.32 -7.93
CA ASN A 59 -10.55 -7.72 -7.63
C ASN A 59 -9.36 -8.57 -7.14
N GLY A 60 -8.18 -7.95 -6.99
CA GLY A 60 -6.95 -8.57 -6.50
C GLY A 60 -6.37 -9.65 -7.42
N LYS A 61 -6.74 -9.71 -8.70
CA LYS A 61 -6.20 -10.70 -9.65
C LYS A 61 -4.84 -10.30 -10.21
N LEU A 62 -4.67 -9.01 -10.45
CA LEU A 62 -3.50 -8.40 -11.07
C LEU A 62 -2.83 -7.42 -10.10
N SER A 63 -1.51 -7.31 -10.23
CA SER A 63 -0.68 -6.33 -9.54
C SER A 63 0.37 -5.73 -10.47
N ILE A 64 0.59 -4.42 -10.35
CA ILE A 64 1.73 -3.73 -10.95
C ILE A 64 2.80 -3.57 -9.89
N ILE A 65 4.04 -3.83 -10.27
CA ILE A 65 5.22 -3.70 -9.43
C ILE A 65 6.21 -2.76 -10.10
N GLY A 66 6.51 -1.64 -9.46
CA GLY A 66 7.62 -0.75 -9.81
C GLY A 66 8.87 -1.14 -9.02
N SER A 67 9.64 -2.09 -9.54
CA SER A 67 10.84 -2.65 -8.89
C SER A 67 12.06 -1.76 -9.03
N ILE A 68 12.90 -1.72 -8.00
CA ILE A 68 14.19 -1.02 -8.02
C ILE A 68 15.17 -1.63 -9.04
N THR A 69 15.03 -2.90 -9.39
CA THR A 69 16.02 -3.61 -10.23
C THR A 69 15.59 -3.86 -11.67
N HIS A 70 14.30 -4.13 -11.91
CA HIS A 70 13.79 -4.47 -13.23
C HIS A 70 12.69 -3.53 -13.72
N GLY A 71 12.43 -2.45 -12.98
CA GLY A 71 11.45 -1.44 -13.33
C GLY A 71 10.02 -1.94 -13.24
N GLY A 72 9.17 -1.53 -14.17
CA GLY A 72 7.75 -1.85 -14.19
C GLY A 72 7.45 -3.28 -14.63
N SER A 73 6.47 -3.92 -13.99
CA SER A 73 6.00 -5.25 -14.38
C SER A 73 4.56 -5.52 -13.96
N LEU A 74 3.84 -6.30 -14.77
CA LEU A 74 2.52 -6.84 -14.45
C LEU A 74 2.65 -8.27 -13.95
N TRP A 75 1.91 -8.60 -12.89
CA TRP A 75 1.87 -9.93 -12.29
C TRP A 75 0.44 -10.42 -12.08
N THR A 76 0.26 -11.73 -12.12
CA THR A 76 -0.93 -12.39 -11.57
C THR A 76 -0.73 -12.70 -10.10
N THR A 77 -1.57 -12.10 -9.26
CA THR A 77 -1.39 -12.05 -7.80
C THR A 77 -1.55 -13.43 -7.14
N ARG A 78 -2.45 -14.28 -7.65
CA ARG A 78 -2.76 -15.60 -7.05
C ARG A 78 -1.56 -16.56 -7.03
N ASN A 79 -0.83 -16.63 -8.13
CA ASN A 79 0.30 -17.53 -8.32
C ASN A 79 1.65 -16.82 -8.26
N ASN A 80 1.68 -15.49 -8.13
CA ASN A 80 2.90 -14.69 -8.11
C ASN A 80 3.72 -14.89 -9.38
N GLU A 81 3.05 -14.86 -10.53
CA GLU A 81 3.67 -15.04 -11.85
C GLU A 81 3.77 -13.70 -12.56
N ARG A 82 4.97 -13.39 -13.07
CA ARG A 82 5.23 -12.19 -13.87
C ARG A 82 4.71 -12.43 -15.28
N ARG A 83 3.81 -11.56 -15.72
CA ARG A 83 3.14 -11.63 -17.03
C ARG A 83 3.91 -10.83 -18.06
N PHE A 84 4.22 -9.58 -17.73
CA PHE A 84 4.82 -8.62 -18.65
C PHE A 84 5.81 -7.70 -17.96
N ASP A 85 6.72 -7.16 -18.77
CA ASP A 85 7.71 -6.15 -18.39
C ASP A 85 7.23 -4.82 -18.95
N TRP A 86 6.77 -3.94 -18.07
CA TRP A 86 6.16 -2.65 -18.41
C TRP A 86 7.13 -1.51 -18.11
N ASN A 87 8.22 -1.52 -18.87
CA ASN A 87 9.18 -0.43 -18.89
C ASN A 87 8.86 0.51 -20.05
N HIS A 88 8.99 1.81 -19.81
CA HIS A 88 8.65 2.85 -20.76
C HIS A 88 9.66 2.93 -21.92
N ASN A 89 10.89 2.46 -21.70
CA ASN A 89 11.93 2.33 -22.71
C ASN A 89 12.34 0.85 -22.89
N LYS A 90 12.54 0.44 -24.14
CA LYS A 90 12.92 -0.94 -24.46
C LYS A 90 14.32 -1.25 -23.92
N GLY A 91 14.42 -2.30 -23.12
CA GLY A 91 15.69 -2.79 -22.58
C GLY A 91 16.21 -2.04 -21.34
N GLU A 92 15.49 -1.02 -20.88
CA GLU A 92 15.88 -0.21 -19.72
C GLU A 92 14.83 -0.29 -18.61
N PRO A 93 15.23 -0.62 -17.36
CA PRO A 93 14.32 -0.53 -16.21
C PRO A 93 13.79 0.89 -16.02
N THR A 94 12.46 1.03 -15.90
CA THR A 94 11.82 2.31 -15.61
C THR A 94 11.44 2.40 -14.14
N ASN A 95 11.80 3.51 -13.49
CA ASN A 95 11.39 3.81 -12.12
C ASN A 95 9.91 4.21 -12.10
N ILE A 96 9.01 3.23 -12.01
CA ILE A 96 7.58 3.48 -11.89
C ILE A 96 7.29 4.08 -10.51
N ILE A 97 6.91 5.36 -10.48
CA ILE A 97 6.63 6.11 -9.25
C ILE A 97 5.14 6.09 -8.88
N ALA A 98 4.26 5.93 -9.87
CA ALA A 98 2.83 5.82 -9.66
C ALA A 98 2.22 4.83 -10.66
N SER A 99 1.17 4.13 -10.25
CA SER A 99 0.40 3.25 -11.13
C SER A 99 -1.04 3.12 -10.66
N GLY A 100 -1.94 2.81 -11.58
CA GLY A 100 -3.35 2.58 -11.31
C GLY A 100 -3.98 1.63 -12.32
N PHE A 101 -5.09 0.99 -11.93
CA PHE A 101 -5.87 0.11 -12.80
C PHE A 101 -7.22 0.72 -13.11
N SER A 102 -7.78 0.40 -14.27
CA SER A 102 -9.23 0.58 -14.48
C SER A 102 -9.98 -0.39 -13.55
N PRO A 103 -11.17 -0.02 -13.04
CA PRO A 103 -12.01 -0.88 -12.20
C PRO A 103 -12.29 -2.28 -12.76
N ASP A 104 -12.41 -2.43 -14.08
CA ASP A 104 -12.60 -3.72 -14.75
C ASP A 104 -11.30 -4.54 -14.87
N GLY A 105 -10.15 -3.90 -14.64
CA GLY A 105 -8.81 -4.49 -14.73
C GLY A 105 -8.32 -4.70 -16.16
N LEU A 106 -9.00 -4.19 -17.18
CA LEU A 106 -8.60 -4.32 -18.59
C LEU A 106 -7.46 -3.37 -18.98
N PHE A 107 -7.39 -2.23 -18.31
CA PHE A 107 -6.34 -1.24 -18.53
C PHE A 107 -5.56 -0.96 -17.25
N ALA A 108 -4.31 -0.59 -17.44
CA ALA A 108 -3.42 -0.14 -16.39
C ALA A 108 -2.65 1.08 -16.88
N MET A 109 -2.36 2.01 -15.97
CA MET A 109 -1.50 3.14 -16.27
C MET A 109 -0.30 3.12 -15.34
N THR A 110 0.88 3.36 -15.89
CA THR A 110 2.13 3.54 -15.15
C THR A 110 2.70 4.92 -15.45
N ALA A 111 3.35 5.52 -14.46
CA ALA A 111 4.06 6.77 -14.62
C ALA A 111 5.47 6.68 -14.03
N ASP A 112 6.42 7.31 -14.71
CA ASP A 112 7.71 7.70 -14.15
C ASP A 112 7.76 9.23 -13.98
N HIS A 113 8.94 9.80 -13.78
CA HIS A 113 9.10 11.25 -13.58
C HIS A 113 8.72 12.11 -14.79
N GLN A 114 8.66 11.55 -15.99
CA GLN A 114 8.51 12.30 -17.25
C GLN A 114 7.36 11.80 -18.11
N THR A 115 6.98 10.54 -17.96
CA THR A 115 6.18 9.82 -18.94
C THR A 115 5.12 8.97 -18.26
N MET A 116 4.02 8.77 -18.97
CA MET A 116 2.88 7.95 -18.58
C MET A 116 2.53 7.02 -19.72
N VAL A 117 2.26 5.76 -19.41
CA VAL A 117 1.89 4.75 -20.41
C VAL A 117 0.60 4.06 -19.99
N LEU A 118 -0.35 3.99 -20.92
CA LEU A 118 -1.52 3.13 -20.79
C LEU A 118 -1.21 1.76 -21.41
N TRP A 119 -1.49 0.71 -20.67
CA TRP A 119 -1.27 -0.67 -21.06
C TRP A 119 -2.59 -1.42 -21.14
N ASP A 120 -2.69 -2.32 -22.11
CA ASP A 120 -3.71 -3.38 -22.11
C ASP A 120 -3.21 -4.54 -21.23
N THR A 121 -3.96 -4.91 -20.21
CA THR A 121 -3.52 -5.90 -19.22
C THR A 121 -3.62 -7.35 -19.72
N THR A 122 -4.33 -7.57 -20.83
CA THR A 122 -4.55 -8.88 -21.42
C THR A 122 -3.43 -9.22 -22.39
N THR A 123 -3.11 -8.29 -23.29
CA THR A 123 -2.07 -8.44 -24.31
C THR A 123 -0.69 -8.05 -23.78
N GLY A 124 -0.63 -7.14 -22.80
CA GLY A 124 0.60 -6.55 -22.29
C GLY A 124 1.13 -5.41 -23.14
N GLU A 125 0.45 -5.06 -24.23
CA GLU A 125 0.88 -4.02 -25.17
C GLU A 125 0.61 -2.61 -24.64
N ALA A 126 1.50 -1.68 -24.98
CA ALA A 126 1.29 -0.27 -24.75
C ALA A 126 0.22 0.24 -25.72
N VAL A 127 -0.87 0.79 -25.18
CA VAL A 127 -1.97 1.37 -25.96
C VAL A 127 -1.65 2.80 -26.39
N THR A 128 -1.13 3.60 -25.45
CA THR A 128 -0.74 4.99 -25.72
C THR A 128 0.30 5.47 -24.70
N PHE A 129 1.02 6.52 -25.07
CA PHE A 129 2.10 7.12 -24.32
C PHE A 129 1.90 8.64 -24.26
N TRP A 130 2.15 9.23 -23.09
CA TRP A 130 2.03 10.66 -22.84
C TRP A 130 3.20 11.17 -22.01
N THR A 131 3.57 12.43 -22.20
CA THR A 131 4.42 13.15 -21.23
C THR A 131 3.57 13.47 -20.00
N ALA A 132 4.10 13.20 -18.81
CA ALA A 132 3.46 13.53 -17.56
C ALA A 132 3.32 15.06 -17.44
N PRO A 133 2.14 15.59 -17.06
CA PRO A 133 1.94 17.04 -16.95
C PRO A 133 2.79 17.67 -15.83
N ASN A 134 3.07 16.90 -14.77
CA ASN A 134 3.95 17.26 -13.66
C ASN A 134 4.39 15.98 -12.92
N GLU A 135 5.04 16.11 -11.76
CA GLU A 135 5.32 14.99 -10.85
C GLU A 135 4.02 14.29 -10.45
N VAL A 136 3.81 13.07 -10.97
CA VAL A 136 2.61 12.26 -10.68
C VAL A 136 2.79 11.51 -9.38
N LEU A 137 1.97 11.84 -8.39
CA LEU A 137 2.01 11.26 -7.04
C LEU A 137 0.99 10.13 -6.86
N SER A 138 -0.12 10.17 -7.60
CA SER A 138 -1.20 9.19 -7.50
C SER A 138 -1.98 9.13 -8.82
N ILE A 139 -2.42 7.93 -9.22
CA ILE A 139 -3.16 7.68 -10.47
C ILE A 139 -4.35 6.79 -10.15
N GLU A 140 -5.52 7.15 -10.66
CA GLU A 140 -6.70 6.27 -10.70
C GLU A 140 -7.37 6.37 -12.06
N LEU A 141 -7.66 5.22 -12.69
CA LEU A 141 -8.33 5.19 -13.99
C LEU A 141 -9.86 5.13 -13.82
N THR A 142 -10.55 5.77 -14.76
CA THR A 142 -12.00 5.57 -14.92
C THR A 142 -12.32 4.16 -15.43
N PRO A 143 -13.55 3.65 -15.23
CA PRO A 143 -13.96 2.29 -15.64
C PRO A 143 -13.62 1.94 -17.09
N SER A 144 -13.80 2.89 -18.00
CA SER A 144 -13.56 2.67 -19.42
C SER A 144 -12.10 2.84 -19.84
N GLY A 145 -11.19 3.19 -18.92
CA GLY A 145 -9.80 3.55 -19.23
C GLY A 145 -9.65 4.84 -20.06
N ASN A 146 -10.74 5.55 -20.35
CA ASN A 146 -10.72 6.74 -21.22
C ASN A 146 -10.12 7.96 -20.52
N TYR A 147 -10.26 8.04 -19.21
CA TYR A 147 -9.74 9.13 -18.39
C TYR A 147 -8.93 8.59 -17.22
N ALA A 148 -7.90 9.34 -16.83
CA ALA A 148 -7.12 9.13 -15.62
C ALA A 148 -7.26 10.34 -14.70
N LEU A 149 -7.54 10.12 -13.42
CA LEU A 149 -7.39 11.14 -12.40
C LEU A 149 -5.96 11.06 -11.87
N LEU A 150 -5.23 12.16 -11.96
CA LEU A 150 -3.84 12.27 -11.48
C LEU A 150 -3.81 13.23 -10.30
N GLY A 151 -3.14 12.84 -9.21
CA GLY A 151 -2.71 13.76 -8.15
C GLY A 151 -1.29 14.22 -8.43
N LEU A 152 -1.05 15.52 -8.49
CA LEU A 152 0.22 16.10 -8.95
C LEU A 152 0.94 16.90 -7.85
N GLY A 153 2.25 17.02 -8.03
CA GLY A 153 3.16 17.82 -7.20
C GLY A 153 3.03 19.34 -7.39
N ASP A 154 2.25 19.81 -8.38
CA ASP A 154 1.99 21.23 -8.67
C ASP A 154 0.70 21.77 -8.04
N TYR A 155 0.23 21.07 -7.00
CA TYR A 155 -0.95 21.45 -6.20
C TYR A 155 -2.27 21.25 -6.93
N THR A 156 -2.25 20.51 -8.03
CA THR A 156 -3.46 20.16 -8.77
C THR A 156 -3.73 18.67 -8.73
N ALA A 157 -5.01 18.31 -8.81
CA ALA A 157 -5.41 17.06 -9.41
C ALA A 157 -5.96 17.35 -10.81
N VAL A 158 -5.75 16.46 -11.75
CA VAL A 158 -6.23 16.64 -13.13
C VAL A 158 -6.98 15.41 -13.62
N LEU A 159 -8.09 15.63 -14.31
CA LEU A 159 -8.71 14.62 -15.15
C LEU A 159 -8.07 14.69 -16.53
N PHE A 160 -7.27 13.69 -16.86
CA PHE A 160 -6.55 13.59 -18.12
C PHE A 160 -7.34 12.72 -19.11
N ASP A 161 -7.54 13.19 -20.35
CA ASP A 161 -8.12 12.39 -21.44
C ASP A 161 -7.04 11.46 -21.99
N VAL A 162 -7.13 10.18 -21.66
CA VAL A 162 -6.13 9.18 -22.04
C VAL A 162 -6.18 8.88 -23.53
N LYS A 163 -7.34 9.01 -24.18
CA LYS A 163 -7.51 8.69 -25.60
C LYS A 163 -6.99 9.79 -26.52
N ARG A 164 -7.28 11.04 -26.16
CA ARG A 164 -6.94 12.20 -26.98
C ARG A 164 -5.67 12.90 -26.51
N GLY A 165 -5.28 12.67 -25.27
CA GLY A 165 -4.24 13.43 -24.59
C GLY A 165 -4.77 14.77 -24.10
N GLY A 166 -4.19 15.22 -22.98
CA GLY A 166 -4.43 16.55 -22.44
C GLY A 166 -5.33 16.56 -21.21
N ILE A 167 -5.32 17.72 -20.55
CA ILE A 167 -6.07 17.96 -19.32
C ILE A 167 -7.50 18.37 -19.68
N GLN A 168 -8.46 17.51 -19.39
CA GLN A 168 -9.89 17.80 -19.53
C GLN A 168 -10.38 18.73 -18.43
N ARG A 169 -9.82 18.58 -17.22
CA ARG A 169 -10.23 19.35 -16.04
C ARG A 169 -9.12 19.41 -14.99
N THR A 170 -9.05 20.54 -14.30
CA THR A 170 -8.13 20.76 -13.18
C THR A 170 -8.92 21.00 -11.89
N PHE A 171 -8.47 20.39 -10.80
CA PHE A 171 -8.99 20.53 -9.44
C PHE A 171 -7.87 21.11 -8.58
N TYR A 172 -8.13 22.23 -7.92
CA TYR A 172 -7.08 23.00 -7.25
C TYR A 172 -7.01 22.71 -5.76
N HIS A 173 -5.79 22.56 -5.27
CA HIS A 173 -5.39 22.56 -3.86
C HIS A 173 -4.38 23.68 -3.62
N GLN A 174 -3.99 23.90 -2.35
CA GLN A 174 -2.97 24.89 -1.98
C GLN A 174 -1.59 24.29 -1.74
N ASP A 175 -1.46 22.97 -1.89
CA ASP A 175 -0.21 22.22 -1.79
C ASP A 175 -0.37 20.86 -2.52
N ARG A 176 0.70 20.05 -2.55
CA ARG A 176 0.81 18.82 -3.33
C ARG A 176 -0.37 17.87 -3.11
N VAL A 177 -0.93 17.35 -4.19
CA VAL A 177 -2.02 16.37 -4.10
C VAL A 177 -1.42 14.96 -4.03
N ARG A 178 -1.32 14.43 -2.82
CA ARG A 178 -0.63 13.16 -2.54
C ARG A 178 -1.41 11.92 -2.94
N SER A 179 -2.73 11.98 -2.88
CA SER A 179 -3.57 10.81 -3.11
C SER A 179 -4.87 11.21 -3.77
N VAL A 180 -5.30 10.42 -4.75
CA VAL A 180 -6.60 10.55 -5.40
C VAL A 180 -7.32 9.20 -5.42
N ALA A 181 -8.65 9.22 -5.43
CA ALA A 181 -9.47 8.02 -5.56
C ALA A 181 -10.76 8.32 -6.33
N LEU A 182 -11.22 7.37 -7.15
CA LEU A 182 -12.45 7.46 -7.93
C LEU A 182 -13.48 6.44 -7.47
N SER A 183 -14.75 6.84 -7.49
CA SER A 183 -15.86 5.88 -7.40
C SER A 183 -15.92 5.01 -8.65
N VAL A 184 -16.45 3.79 -8.54
CA VAL A 184 -16.52 2.84 -9.67
C VAL A 184 -17.41 3.32 -10.81
N ASN A 185 -18.30 4.29 -10.60
CA ASN A 185 -19.05 4.90 -11.71
C ASN A 185 -18.36 6.13 -12.32
N GLY A 186 -17.18 6.52 -11.81
CA GLY A 186 -16.40 7.67 -12.27
C GLY A 186 -17.02 9.04 -11.98
N LYS A 187 -18.11 9.12 -11.19
CA LYS A 187 -18.83 10.39 -10.98
C LYS A 187 -18.28 11.22 -9.82
N LEU A 188 -17.72 10.56 -8.82
CA LEU A 188 -17.11 11.20 -7.65
C LEU A 188 -15.62 10.89 -7.59
N ALA A 189 -14.85 11.91 -7.22
CA ALA A 189 -13.45 11.77 -6.84
C ALA A 189 -13.19 12.33 -5.45
N VAL A 190 -12.22 11.74 -4.75
CA VAL A 190 -11.64 12.31 -3.54
C VAL A 190 -10.17 12.60 -3.81
N SER A 191 -9.70 13.76 -3.36
CA SER A 191 -8.27 14.10 -3.31
C SER A 191 -7.84 14.41 -1.88
N GLY A 192 -6.60 14.07 -1.53
CA GLY A 192 -5.95 14.45 -0.29
C GLY A 192 -4.65 15.20 -0.59
N SER A 193 -4.42 16.31 0.10
CA SER A 193 -3.29 17.20 -0.14
C SER A 193 -2.46 17.49 1.12
N GLU A 194 -1.21 17.87 0.88
CA GLU A 194 -0.31 18.45 1.89
C GLU A 194 -0.85 19.77 2.45
N ASP A 195 -1.85 20.40 1.81
CA ASP A 195 -2.55 21.59 2.32
C ASP A 195 -3.45 21.31 3.54
N ARG A 196 -3.43 20.07 4.03
CA ARG A 196 -4.20 19.57 5.18
C ARG A 196 -5.70 19.47 4.90
N THR A 197 -6.10 19.50 3.63
CA THR A 197 -7.48 19.28 3.23
C THR A 197 -7.62 18.00 2.40
N ALA A 198 -8.78 17.38 2.55
CA ALA A 198 -9.28 16.41 1.59
C ALA A 198 -10.55 16.96 0.95
N LYS A 199 -10.70 16.81 -0.36
CA LYS A 199 -11.82 17.37 -1.11
C LYS A 199 -12.57 16.28 -1.86
N LEU A 200 -13.90 16.38 -1.86
CA LEU A 200 -14.79 15.56 -2.68
C LEU A 200 -15.25 16.37 -3.88
N TRP A 201 -15.13 15.81 -5.08
CA TRP A 201 -15.42 16.48 -6.34
C TRP A 201 -16.52 15.76 -7.12
N ASP A 202 -17.37 16.55 -7.77
CA ASP A 202 -18.23 16.07 -8.85
C ASP A 202 -17.43 16.07 -10.17
N MET A 203 -17.20 14.90 -10.75
CA MET A 203 -16.33 14.75 -11.92
C MET A 203 -16.93 15.31 -13.21
N ALA A 204 -18.25 15.39 -13.29
CA ALA A 204 -18.94 15.90 -14.48
C ALA A 204 -18.83 17.44 -14.55
N SER A 205 -19.20 18.13 -13.47
CA SER A 205 -19.21 19.58 -13.37
C SER A 205 -17.86 20.18 -12.97
N GLY A 206 -17.03 19.42 -12.26
CA GLY A 206 -15.77 19.90 -11.69
C GLY A 206 -15.91 20.65 -10.38
N LYS A 207 -17.11 20.68 -9.80
CA LYS A 207 -17.36 21.42 -8.56
C LYS A 207 -16.89 20.63 -7.35
N GLU A 208 -16.32 21.36 -6.40
CA GLU A 208 -16.13 20.86 -5.04
C GLU A 208 -17.51 20.64 -4.40
N ILE A 209 -17.74 19.43 -3.90
CA ILE A 209 -18.95 19.07 -3.15
C ILE A 209 -18.72 19.30 -1.66
N PHE A 210 -17.59 18.80 -1.14
CA PHE A 210 -17.19 18.95 0.26
C PHE A 210 -15.68 19.15 0.37
N SER A 211 -15.26 19.86 1.42
CA SER A 211 -13.89 19.98 1.88
C SER A 211 -13.82 19.55 3.35
N TRP A 212 -12.84 18.73 3.69
CA TRP A 212 -12.61 18.20 5.02
C TRP A 212 -11.23 18.65 5.51
N ASP A 213 -11.22 19.45 6.57
CA ASP A 213 -10.00 19.96 7.18
C ASP A 213 -9.38 18.95 8.15
N HIS A 214 -8.06 18.85 8.09
CA HIS A 214 -7.23 18.04 8.98
C HIS A 214 -6.17 18.91 9.66
N LYS A 215 -5.56 18.39 10.73
CA LYS A 215 -4.48 19.11 11.43
C LYS A 215 -3.16 19.04 10.69
N GLU A 216 -2.98 18.01 9.88
CA GLU A 216 -1.75 17.60 9.23
C GLU A 216 -2.03 17.15 7.78
N GLU A 217 -0.97 16.97 7.00
CA GLU A 217 -0.99 16.58 5.59
C GLU A 217 -1.89 15.34 5.36
N VAL A 218 -2.80 15.40 4.39
CA VAL A 218 -3.61 14.24 4.00
C VAL A 218 -2.82 13.39 3.01
N VAL A 219 -2.37 12.22 3.47
CA VAL A 219 -1.43 11.36 2.72
C VAL A 219 -2.11 10.24 1.96
N THR A 220 -3.28 9.77 2.42
CA THR A 220 -4.02 8.67 1.80
C THR A 220 -5.51 9.00 1.78
N VAL A 221 -6.14 8.83 0.63
CA VAL A 221 -7.60 8.84 0.51
C VAL A 221 -8.10 7.57 -0.16
N ALA A 222 -9.34 7.21 0.12
CA ALA A 222 -10.04 6.15 -0.59
C ALA A 222 -11.52 6.48 -0.69
N ILE A 223 -12.21 6.02 -1.72
CA ILE A 223 -13.66 6.14 -1.85
C ILE A 223 -14.25 4.75 -2.05
N ALA A 224 -15.40 4.50 -1.41
CA ALA A 224 -16.10 3.24 -1.61
C ALA A 224 -16.58 3.13 -3.06
N PRO A 225 -16.55 1.94 -3.70
CA PRO A 225 -17.04 1.73 -5.06
C PRO A 225 -18.45 2.26 -5.31
N ASN A 226 -19.34 2.09 -4.32
CA ASN A 226 -20.71 2.62 -4.35
C ASN A 226 -20.82 4.16 -4.21
N GLY A 227 -19.70 4.85 -3.98
CA GLY A 227 -19.60 6.29 -3.87
C GLY A 227 -20.23 6.90 -2.61
N LYS A 228 -20.61 6.11 -1.59
CA LYS A 228 -21.33 6.59 -0.38
C LYS A 228 -20.44 6.93 0.81
N LYS A 229 -19.20 6.44 0.80
CA LYS A 229 -18.21 6.65 1.87
C LYS A 229 -16.87 7.07 1.29
N ALA A 230 -16.18 7.96 1.99
CA ALA A 230 -14.80 8.31 1.72
C ALA A 230 -13.98 8.07 3.00
N LEU A 231 -12.72 7.69 2.84
CA LEU A 231 -11.71 7.63 3.89
C LEU A 231 -10.69 8.73 3.61
N THR A 232 -10.31 9.46 4.66
CA THR A 232 -9.18 10.37 4.64
C THR A 232 -8.23 9.99 5.77
N VAL A 233 -6.92 10.01 5.48
CA VAL A 233 -5.87 9.69 6.43
C VAL A 233 -4.86 10.82 6.41
N ALA A 234 -4.78 11.53 7.53
CA ALA A 234 -3.77 12.54 7.75
C ALA A 234 -2.57 11.97 8.52
N LYS A 235 -1.39 12.49 8.21
CA LYS A 235 -0.14 12.14 8.90
C LYS A 235 -0.25 12.50 10.38
N TYR A 236 0.24 11.66 11.27
CA TYR A 236 0.17 11.87 12.73
C TYR A 236 -1.25 12.15 13.29
N ASP A 237 -2.30 11.80 12.55
CA ASP A 237 -3.69 12.06 12.95
C ASP A 237 -4.56 10.80 12.72
N LYS A 238 -5.83 10.89 13.09
CA LYS A 238 -6.82 9.84 12.91
C LYS A 238 -7.20 9.67 11.44
N ALA A 239 -7.49 8.42 11.06
CA ALA A 239 -8.18 8.14 9.81
C ALA A 239 -9.69 8.30 10.02
N VAL A 240 -10.34 9.09 9.17
CA VAL A 240 -11.76 9.44 9.29
C VAL A 240 -12.54 8.90 8.10
N ILE A 241 -13.69 8.28 8.38
CA ILE A 241 -14.64 7.85 7.36
C ILE A 241 -15.78 8.88 7.31
N TRP A 242 -16.06 9.37 6.11
CA TRP A 242 -17.05 10.41 5.83
C TRP A 242 -18.20 9.86 5.01
N SER A 243 -19.38 10.46 5.17
CA SER A 243 -20.48 10.31 4.22
C SER A 243 -20.28 11.27 3.05
N THR A 244 -20.19 10.75 1.84
CA THR A 244 -20.09 11.56 0.60
C THR A 244 -21.42 12.21 0.21
N THR A 245 -22.52 11.85 0.88
CA THR A 245 -23.85 12.44 0.63
C THR A 245 -24.10 13.63 1.55
N THR A 246 -23.63 13.57 2.79
CA THR A 246 -23.91 14.60 3.80
C THR A 246 -22.69 15.43 4.18
N GLY A 247 -21.49 15.00 3.80
CA GLY A 247 -20.22 15.61 4.18
C GLY A 247 -19.80 15.35 5.63
N LYS A 248 -20.64 14.66 6.42
CA LYS A 248 -20.40 14.46 7.86
C LYS A 248 -19.51 13.25 8.13
N ALA A 249 -18.70 13.34 9.19
CA ALA A 249 -17.93 12.23 9.71
C ALA A 249 -18.87 11.13 10.22
N LEU A 250 -18.66 9.90 9.76
CA LEU A 250 -19.36 8.70 10.22
C LEU A 250 -18.65 8.08 11.42
N GLY A 251 -17.31 8.16 11.45
CA GLY A 251 -16.49 7.61 12.51
C GLY A 251 -15.01 7.64 12.13
N ASN A 252 -14.16 7.13 13.02
CA ASN A 252 -12.72 7.10 12.85
C ASN A 252 -12.16 5.71 13.14
N LEU A 253 -11.07 5.37 12.46
CA LEU A 253 -10.31 4.15 12.74
C LEU A 253 -9.25 4.49 13.78
N ALA A 254 -9.19 3.69 14.85
CA ALA A 254 -8.28 3.92 15.94
C ALA A 254 -6.86 3.46 15.58
N LEU A 255 -5.93 4.42 15.44
CA LEU A 255 -4.51 4.17 15.66
C LEU A 255 -4.20 4.55 17.11
N SER A 256 -3.40 3.75 17.81
CA SER A 256 -3.04 4.06 19.20
C SER A 256 -2.24 5.37 19.26
N ALA A 257 -2.39 6.15 20.33
CA ALA A 257 -1.63 7.39 20.49
C ALA A 257 -0.11 7.16 20.43
N SER A 258 0.36 5.98 20.88
CA SER A 258 1.77 5.59 20.76
C SER A 258 2.19 5.27 19.33
N ALA A 259 1.31 4.65 18.52
CA ALA A 259 1.56 4.43 17.10
C ALA A 259 1.65 5.76 16.34
N ILE A 260 0.71 6.67 16.61
CA ILE A 260 0.69 8.02 16.03
C ILE A 260 1.97 8.80 16.38
N LYS A 261 2.37 8.81 17.66
CA LYS A 261 3.62 9.47 18.11
C LYS A 261 4.88 8.90 17.45
N ARG A 262 4.87 7.62 17.05
CA ARG A 262 5.98 6.99 16.30
C ARG A 262 5.90 7.22 14.79
N GLY A 263 4.95 8.03 14.33
CA GLY A 263 4.73 8.32 12.91
C GLY A 263 4.11 7.17 12.12
N GLN A 264 3.40 6.28 12.78
CA GLN A 264 2.62 5.26 12.06
C GLN A 264 1.38 5.92 11.46
N THR A 265 1.15 5.63 10.19
CA THR A 265 -0.02 6.08 9.42
C THR A 265 -0.47 4.96 8.49
N PHE A 266 -1.74 5.01 8.05
CA PHE A 266 -2.18 4.13 6.98
C PHE A 266 -1.63 4.62 5.65
N THR A 267 -0.86 3.77 5.02
CA THR A 267 -0.16 4.03 3.75
C THR A 267 -0.95 3.51 2.55
N SER A 268 -1.94 2.65 2.78
CA SER A 268 -2.84 2.16 1.75
C SER A 268 -4.20 1.81 2.35
N ALA A 269 -5.26 2.01 1.57
CA ALA A 269 -6.62 1.69 1.98
C ALA A 269 -7.50 1.34 0.77
N ARG A 270 -8.42 0.39 0.96
CA ARG A 270 -9.42 0.03 -0.06
C ARG A 270 -10.70 -0.44 0.62
N PHE A 271 -11.84 0.01 0.11
CA PHE A 271 -13.16 -0.49 0.52
C PHE A 271 -13.53 -1.76 -0.25
N SER A 272 -14.36 -2.61 0.35
CA SER A 272 -15.07 -3.66 -0.39
C SER A 272 -16.08 -3.05 -1.36
N ASP A 273 -16.51 -3.82 -2.37
CA ASP A 273 -17.45 -3.34 -3.41
C ASP A 273 -18.78 -2.83 -2.83
N ASP A 274 -19.27 -3.45 -1.75
CA ASP A 274 -20.46 -3.01 -1.03
C ASP A 274 -20.21 -1.87 -0.03
N GLY A 275 -18.95 -1.47 0.17
CA GLY A 275 -18.53 -0.44 1.11
C GLY A 275 -18.75 -0.78 2.58
N ARG A 276 -18.99 -2.07 2.91
CA ARG A 276 -19.17 -2.53 4.29
C ARG A 276 -17.86 -2.81 5.00
N LEU A 277 -16.85 -3.26 4.26
CA LEU A 277 -15.52 -3.54 4.78
C LEU A 277 -14.52 -2.52 4.26
N LEU A 278 -13.47 -2.31 5.05
CA LEU A 278 -12.31 -1.51 4.67
C LEU A 278 -11.05 -2.29 5.05
N LEU A 279 -10.15 -2.43 4.09
CA LEU A 279 -8.83 -3.00 4.27
C LEU A 279 -7.82 -1.86 4.29
N THR A 280 -6.95 -1.83 5.30
CA THR A 280 -5.92 -0.79 5.45
C THR A 280 -4.56 -1.41 5.67
N GLY A 281 -3.52 -0.85 5.06
CA GLY A 281 -2.13 -1.17 5.32
C GLY A 281 -1.40 0.01 5.96
N ASN A 282 -0.39 -0.25 6.80
CA ASN A 282 0.38 0.81 7.44
C ASN A 282 1.91 0.70 7.23
N SER A 283 2.64 1.72 7.68
CA SER A 283 4.11 1.79 7.60
C SER A 283 4.84 0.78 8.50
N ASN A 284 4.13 0.05 9.35
CA ASN A 284 4.66 -0.89 10.33
C ASN A 284 4.21 -2.34 10.06
N ARG A 285 4.06 -2.72 8.79
CA ARG A 285 3.80 -4.09 8.32
C ARG A 285 2.42 -4.65 8.66
N LEU A 286 1.52 -3.86 9.25
CA LEU A 286 0.19 -4.34 9.59
C LEU A 286 -0.77 -4.12 8.43
N VAL A 287 -1.56 -5.15 8.17
CA VAL A 287 -2.77 -5.08 7.36
C VAL A 287 -3.95 -5.34 8.27
N GLN A 288 -4.95 -4.46 8.25
CA GLN A 288 -6.10 -4.51 9.16
C GLN A 288 -7.40 -4.47 8.35
N LEU A 289 -8.35 -5.31 8.74
CA LEU A 289 -9.70 -5.35 8.18
C LEU A 289 -10.68 -4.74 9.17
N TRP A 290 -11.55 -3.85 8.70
CA TRP A 290 -12.48 -3.09 9.52
C TRP A 290 -13.92 -3.26 9.04
N ASP A 291 -14.87 -3.32 9.97
CA ASP A 291 -16.28 -3.09 9.67
C ASP A 291 -16.56 -1.58 9.68
N THR A 292 -17.07 -1.06 8.58
CA THR A 292 -17.25 0.39 8.36
C THR A 292 -18.56 0.96 8.93
N ARG A 293 -19.32 0.17 9.69
CA ARG A 293 -20.54 0.62 10.40
C ARG A 293 -20.26 0.76 11.89
N SER A 294 -19.56 -0.22 12.45
CA SER A 294 -19.18 -0.30 13.86
C SER A 294 -17.79 0.25 14.13
N PHE A 295 -16.97 0.44 13.11
CA PHE A 295 -15.55 0.85 13.19
C PHE A 295 -14.67 -0.10 14.01
N LYS A 296 -15.11 -1.35 14.17
CA LYS A 296 -14.35 -2.40 14.85
C LYS A 296 -13.40 -3.09 13.88
N GLN A 297 -12.19 -3.37 14.35
CA GLN A 297 -11.25 -4.24 13.66
C GLN A 297 -11.77 -5.68 13.71
N LEU A 298 -11.86 -6.31 12.53
CA LEU A 298 -12.35 -7.67 12.34
C LEU A 298 -11.21 -8.70 12.26
N ALA A 299 -10.07 -8.29 11.70
CA ALA A 299 -8.86 -9.11 11.56
C ALA A 299 -7.63 -8.20 11.39
N SER A 300 -6.46 -8.75 11.70
CA SER A 300 -5.17 -8.09 11.50
C SER A 300 -4.13 -9.12 11.09
N TRP A 301 -3.23 -8.73 10.19
CA TRP A 301 -2.10 -9.55 9.75
C TRP A 301 -0.80 -8.77 9.84
N THR A 302 0.24 -9.38 10.40
CA THR A 302 1.59 -8.81 10.41
C THR A 302 2.41 -9.44 9.30
N VAL A 303 2.80 -8.62 8.32
CA VAL A 303 3.69 -9.03 7.24
C VAL A 303 5.11 -9.30 7.79
N PRO A 304 5.74 -10.43 7.42
CA PRO A 304 7.08 -10.78 7.90
C PRO A 304 8.13 -9.78 7.42
N LYS A 305 9.20 -9.63 8.21
CA LYS A 305 10.41 -8.93 7.73
C LYS A 305 11.09 -9.79 6.67
N ARG A 306 11.77 -9.13 5.73
CA ARG A 306 12.63 -9.80 4.76
C ARG A 306 13.85 -10.43 5.45
N ASP A 307 14.47 -9.69 6.36
CA ASP A 307 15.57 -10.15 7.20
C ASP A 307 15.17 -9.89 8.66
N LEU A 308 15.14 -10.95 9.47
CA LEU A 308 14.68 -10.88 10.86
C LEU A 308 15.57 -9.98 11.73
N TRP A 309 16.86 -9.90 11.39
CA TRP A 309 17.88 -9.25 12.20
C TRP A 309 18.16 -7.82 11.77
N ARG A 310 17.80 -7.45 10.53
CA ARG A 310 17.92 -6.07 10.10
C ARG A 310 16.79 -5.21 10.66
N PRO A 311 17.07 -3.95 11.01
CA PRO A 311 16.05 -3.00 11.44
C PRO A 311 15.25 -2.45 10.25
N THR A 312 14.94 -3.28 9.25
CA THR A 312 14.12 -2.90 8.11
C THR A 312 12.65 -3.14 8.43
N SER A 313 11.84 -2.10 8.29
CA SER A 313 10.38 -2.23 8.23
C SER A 313 9.95 -2.47 6.79
N ALA A 314 8.72 -2.98 6.60
CA ALA A 314 8.09 -3.04 5.30
C ALA A 314 6.77 -2.27 5.38
N SER A 315 6.67 -1.17 4.64
CA SER A 315 5.43 -0.41 4.52
C SER A 315 4.47 -1.17 3.62
N ILE A 316 3.18 -1.19 3.96
CA ILE A 316 2.17 -1.78 3.07
C ILE A 316 1.78 -0.75 2.02
N VAL A 317 2.20 -0.99 0.78
CA VAL A 317 2.08 -0.05 -0.35
C VAL A 317 0.75 -0.18 -1.06
N ALA A 318 0.20 -1.40 -1.15
CA ALA A 318 -1.11 -1.64 -1.77
C ALA A 318 -1.86 -2.74 -1.04
N VAL A 319 -3.19 -2.64 -1.02
CA VAL A 319 -4.09 -3.67 -0.46
C VAL A 319 -5.28 -3.90 -1.39
N SER A 320 -5.81 -5.13 -1.42
CA SER A 320 -7.02 -5.43 -2.17
C SER A 320 -7.84 -6.58 -1.60
N PHE A 321 -9.13 -6.54 -1.86
CA PHE A 321 -10.01 -7.70 -1.73
C PHE A 321 -9.79 -8.65 -2.91
N SER A 322 -10.00 -9.94 -2.69
CA SER A 322 -10.12 -10.94 -3.74
C SER A 322 -11.58 -11.13 -4.15
N ILE A 323 -11.80 -11.69 -5.35
CA ILE A 323 -13.10 -12.28 -5.72
C ILE A 323 -13.53 -13.43 -4.81
N LYS A 324 -12.57 -14.10 -4.14
CA LYS A 324 -12.86 -15.15 -3.18
C LYS A 324 -13.18 -14.50 -1.84
N GLN A 325 -14.27 -14.93 -1.23
CA GLN A 325 -14.64 -14.50 0.12
C GLN A 325 -13.49 -14.76 1.10
N ASP A 326 -13.30 -13.82 2.02
CA ASP A 326 -12.29 -13.87 3.09
C ASP A 326 -10.84 -14.06 2.62
N VAL A 327 -10.55 -13.75 1.35
CA VAL A 327 -9.19 -13.67 0.81
C VAL A 327 -8.85 -12.22 0.48
N TYR A 328 -7.69 -11.78 0.92
CA TYR A 328 -7.18 -10.43 0.69
C TYR A 328 -5.73 -10.49 0.21
N TYR A 329 -5.29 -9.41 -0.41
CA TYR A 329 -3.91 -9.25 -0.89
C TYR A 329 -3.30 -7.97 -0.34
N ALA A 330 -2.01 -8.03 -0.04
CA ALA A 330 -1.23 -6.87 0.36
C ALA A 330 0.15 -6.92 -0.30
N ILE A 331 0.64 -5.79 -0.80
CA ILE A 331 2.00 -5.65 -1.34
C ILE A 331 2.80 -4.79 -0.37
N ALA A 332 3.97 -5.27 0.01
CA ALA A 332 4.86 -4.60 0.94
C ALA A 332 6.09 -4.02 0.22
N SER A 333 6.65 -2.93 0.76
CA SER A 333 7.78 -2.19 0.18
C SER A 333 9.08 -3.02 0.06
N ASN A 334 9.15 -4.15 0.78
CA ASN A 334 10.22 -5.13 0.70
C ASN A 334 10.13 -6.05 -0.55
N GLY A 335 9.15 -5.82 -1.41
CA GLY A 335 8.98 -6.49 -2.70
C GLY A 335 8.23 -7.81 -2.64
N PHE A 336 7.43 -8.04 -1.60
CA PHE A 336 6.57 -9.23 -1.50
C PHE A 336 5.09 -8.89 -1.68
N THR A 337 4.39 -9.79 -2.36
CA THR A 337 2.94 -9.87 -2.35
C THR A 337 2.49 -10.97 -1.39
N HIS A 338 1.55 -10.62 -0.52
CA HIS A 338 1.03 -11.47 0.53
C HIS A 338 -0.44 -11.77 0.30
N GLN A 339 -0.82 -13.04 0.43
CA GLN A 339 -2.21 -13.48 0.50
C GLN A 339 -2.61 -13.63 1.96
N LEU A 340 -3.65 -12.94 2.36
CA LEU A 340 -4.22 -12.96 3.70
C LEU A 340 -5.54 -13.73 3.65
N LYS A 341 -5.80 -14.53 4.69
CA LYS A 341 -7.05 -15.26 4.84
C LYS A 341 -7.58 -15.01 6.24
N ARG A 342 -8.90 -14.81 6.34
CA ARG A 342 -9.58 -14.69 7.63
C ARG A 342 -10.14 -16.03 8.08
#